data_AF-A0A1U7YRV6-F1
#
_entry.id   AF-A0A1U7YRV6-F1
#
_cell.length_a   1.000
_cell.length_b   1.000
_cell.length_c   1.000
_cell.angle_alpha   90.00
_cell.angle_beta   90.00
_cell.angle_gamma   90.00
#
_symmetry.space_group_name_H-M   'P 1'
#
loop_
_entity.id
_entity.type
_entity.pdbx_description
1 polymer ?
#
loop_
_entity_poly.entity_id
_entity_poly.type
_entity_poly.pdbx_seq_one_letter_code
_entity_poly.pdbx_strand_id
1 'polypeptide(L)'
;MRLLDLAKIRLQTMRESEFEFLMNEVYSFCGKHDIMIPKMDEDYPRSKRKRLGFSYSHHFSVEIFYAAIDLQLHELNSRFDVVTSDLLLGMACLNPIDSFVNYDKDRIMKLAEYYPNEFDDNKLRDLSFQLDSFIVYARMPHSKFINLKGMKDLAIVMAETKLDQTWCHIYLLVKLTLILPVATASVKRAFSSMKLIKSDLRNSINEEFLNGCLVCNIERKVFATVLLDELKSREKKCTKCRKCSNYMWWRHLLEGFKILEPTKREWADQISLEFQWSE
;
A
#
# COMPACT_ATOMS: atom_id res chain seq x y z
N MET A 1 5.31 -13.22 9.27
CA MET A 1 5.15 -12.62 10.61
C MET A 1 6.45 -12.45 11.38
N ARG A 2 7.39 -13.42 11.40
CA ARG A 2 8.68 -13.27 12.13
C ARG A 2 9.45 -11.96 11.88
N LEU A 3 9.51 -11.48 10.64
CA LEU A 3 10.15 -10.19 10.32
C LEU A 3 9.41 -8.99 10.92
N LEU A 4 8.08 -9.03 10.98
CA LEU A 4 7.29 -7.98 11.63
C LEU A 4 7.57 -7.97 13.13
N ASP A 5 7.58 -9.13 13.77
CA ASP A 5 7.86 -9.24 15.20
C ASP A 5 9.27 -8.75 15.52
N LEU A 6 10.25 -9.14 14.69
CA LEU A 6 11.62 -8.65 14.78
C LEU A 6 11.69 -7.12 14.63
N ALA A 7 10.97 -6.54 13.67
CA ALA A 7 10.93 -5.09 13.48
C ALA A 7 10.33 -4.37 14.69
N LYS A 8 9.24 -4.90 15.26
CA LYS A 8 8.63 -4.36 16.49
C LYS A 8 9.60 -4.42 17.67
N ILE A 9 10.27 -5.56 17.87
CA ILE A 9 11.29 -5.73 18.91
C ILE A 9 12.42 -4.72 18.71
N ARG A 10 12.93 -4.58 17.48
CA ARG A 10 14.05 -3.66 17.19
C ARG A 10 13.68 -2.21 17.46
N LEU A 11 12.48 -1.78 17.06
CA LEU A 11 11.97 -0.44 17.35
C LEU A 11 11.84 -0.21 18.87
N GLN A 12 11.35 -1.20 19.60
CA GLN A 12 11.26 -1.11 21.06
C GLN A 12 12.64 -1.02 21.72
N THR A 13 13.60 -1.84 21.31
CA THR A 13 14.98 -1.75 21.79
C THR A 13 15.60 -0.39 21.49
N MET A 14 15.41 0.12 20.27
CA MET A 14 15.88 1.46 19.89
C MET A 14 15.35 2.54 20.82
N ARG A 15 14.06 2.46 21.16
CA ARG A 15 13.39 3.39 22.07
C ARG A 15 13.95 3.34 23.49
N GLU A 16 14.20 2.14 24.00
CA GLU A 16 14.52 1.92 25.42
C GLU A 16 15.99 2.14 25.76
N SER A 17 16.91 1.83 24.86
CA SER A 17 18.34 1.78 25.20
C SER A 17 19.30 2.38 24.18
N GLU A 18 18.86 2.72 22.97
CA GLU A 18 19.79 3.14 21.90
C GLU A 18 19.80 4.64 21.61
N PHE A 19 19.00 5.45 22.33
CA PHE A 19 18.98 6.89 22.12
C PHE A 19 20.37 7.53 22.37
N GLU A 20 21.03 7.20 23.47
CA GLU A 20 22.36 7.74 23.79
C GLU A 20 23.42 7.31 22.77
N PHE A 21 23.35 6.06 22.30
CA PHE A 21 24.22 5.55 21.25
C PHE A 21 24.05 6.35 19.95
N LEU A 22 22.81 6.56 19.51
CA LEU A 22 22.50 7.38 18.33
C LEU A 22 23.02 8.81 18.49
N MET A 23 22.82 9.43 19.66
CA MET A 23 23.30 10.78 19.91
C MET A 23 24.83 10.88 19.85
N ASN A 24 25.55 9.86 20.33
CA ASN A 24 27.01 9.81 20.19
C ASN A 24 27.46 9.75 18.73
N GLU A 25 26.76 8.99 17.88
CA GLU A 25 27.03 8.98 16.44
C GLU A 25 26.74 10.34 15.80
N VAL A 26 25.64 10.99 16.18
CA VAL A 26 25.29 12.35 15.72
C VAL A 26 26.35 13.36 16.13
N TYR A 27 26.83 13.32 17.38
CA TYR A 27 27.91 14.21 17.82
C TYR A 27 29.21 13.98 17.07
N SER A 28 29.58 12.72 16.85
CA SER A 28 30.76 12.35 16.05
C SER A 28 30.64 12.87 14.60
N PHE A 29 29.47 12.74 13.99
CA PHE A 29 29.19 13.26 12.66
C PHE A 29 29.29 14.79 12.62
N CYS A 30 28.61 15.49 13.54
CA CYS A 30 28.63 16.95 13.61
C CYS A 30 30.06 17.48 13.80
N GLY A 31 30.86 16.84 14.68
CA GLY A 31 32.26 17.22 14.91
C GLY A 31 33.14 17.03 13.67
N LYS A 32 32.89 16.02 12.83
CA LYS A 32 33.61 15.82 11.56
C LYS A 32 33.27 16.86 10.49
N HIS A 33 32.12 17.51 10.60
CA HIS A 33 31.59 18.43 9.59
C HIS A 33 31.50 19.87 10.08
N ASP A 34 32.14 20.22 11.20
CA ASP A 34 32.11 21.54 11.83
C ASP A 34 30.69 22.09 12.06
N ILE A 35 29.73 21.20 12.32
CA ILE A 35 28.35 21.56 12.64
C ILE A 35 28.28 21.91 14.12
N MET A 36 27.92 23.17 14.45
CA MET A 36 27.72 23.57 15.85
C MET A 36 26.59 22.78 16.50
N ILE A 37 26.90 22.12 17.61
CA ILE A 37 25.95 21.42 18.45
C ILE A 37 25.44 22.40 19.52
N PRO A 38 24.11 22.60 19.66
CA PRO A 38 23.56 23.44 20.73
C PRO A 38 23.80 22.78 22.10
N LYS A 39 23.88 23.60 23.16
CA LYS A 39 23.99 23.02 24.51
C LYS A 39 22.67 22.33 24.87
N MET A 40 22.77 21.07 25.25
CA MET A 40 21.60 20.21 25.42
C MET A 40 20.68 20.61 26.57
N ASP A 41 21.20 21.33 27.57
CA ASP A 41 20.45 21.84 28.72
C ASP A 41 19.83 23.22 28.48
N GLU A 42 20.20 23.91 27.38
CA GLU A 42 19.60 25.20 27.05
C GLU A 42 18.15 25.05 26.59
N ASP A 43 17.34 26.07 26.86
CA ASP A 43 15.93 26.11 26.48
C ASP A 43 15.77 25.99 24.96
N TYR A 44 14.92 25.05 24.54
CA TYR A 44 14.53 24.90 23.15
C TYR A 44 13.56 26.03 22.75
N PRO A 45 13.89 26.87 21.74
CA PRO A 45 13.06 28.01 21.36
C PRO A 45 11.82 27.54 20.57
N ARG A 46 10.75 27.18 21.27
CA ARG A 46 9.41 27.02 20.66
C ARG A 46 8.76 28.39 20.43
N SER A 47 7.88 28.50 19.43
CA SER A 47 7.29 29.76 18.92
C SER A 47 6.92 30.80 20.00
N LYS A 48 6.95 32.09 19.64
CA LYS A 48 6.83 33.31 20.47
C LYS A 48 5.71 33.37 21.54
N ARG A 49 4.79 32.40 21.64
CA ARG A 49 3.64 32.45 22.55
C ARG A 49 3.64 31.43 23.70
N LYS A 50 4.53 30.43 23.74
CA LYS A 50 4.62 29.51 24.90
C LYS A 50 6.06 29.03 25.12
N ARG A 51 6.78 29.67 26.04
CA ARG A 51 8.00 29.12 26.66
C ARG A 51 7.54 28.10 27.70
N LEU A 52 7.39 26.85 27.30
CA LEU A 52 7.40 25.74 28.25
C LEU A 52 8.87 25.32 28.31
N GLY A 53 9.59 25.66 29.38
CA GLY A 53 11.04 25.52 29.53
C GLY A 53 11.54 24.07 29.40
N PHE A 54 11.50 23.55 28.18
CA PHE A 54 12.01 22.24 27.80
C PHE A 54 13.36 22.44 27.13
N SER A 55 14.34 21.62 27.53
CA SER A 55 15.69 21.68 26.99
C SER A 55 15.77 21.09 25.58
N TYR A 56 16.86 21.38 24.85
CA TYR A 56 17.15 20.69 23.58
C TYR A 56 17.17 19.16 23.74
N SER A 57 17.71 18.65 24.85
CA SER A 57 17.71 17.22 25.17
C SER A 57 16.30 16.64 25.19
N HIS A 58 15.37 17.30 25.90
CA HIS A 58 13.98 16.86 25.96
C HIS A 58 13.29 16.91 24.58
N HIS A 59 13.54 17.98 23.82
CA HIS A 59 12.96 18.11 22.48
C HIS A 59 13.40 16.98 21.54
N PHE A 60 14.71 16.69 21.47
CA PHE A 60 15.22 15.64 20.59
C PHE A 60 14.83 14.23 21.05
N SER A 61 14.91 13.94 22.35
CA SER A 61 14.55 12.62 22.88
C SER A 61 13.05 12.37 22.82
N VAL A 62 12.25 13.21 23.47
CA VAL A 62 10.81 12.95 23.67
C VAL A 62 9.99 13.34 22.45
N GLU A 63 10.16 14.58 21.95
CA GLU A 63 9.26 15.10 20.92
C GLU A 63 9.60 14.63 19.51
N ILE A 64 10.85 14.22 19.28
CA ILE A 64 11.30 13.73 17.97
C ILE A 64 11.51 12.22 18.01
N PHE A 65 12.50 11.74 18.77
CA PHE A 65 12.94 10.35 18.68
C PHE A 65 11.89 9.36 19.19
N TYR A 66 11.46 9.49 20.45
CA TYR A 66 10.42 8.62 21.02
C TYR A 66 9.10 8.77 20.28
N ALA A 67 8.68 10.01 19.97
CA ALA A 67 7.47 10.25 19.19
C ALA A 67 7.48 9.56 17.82
N ALA A 68 8.62 9.57 17.11
CA ALA A 68 8.75 8.90 15.82
C ALA A 68 8.65 7.38 15.95
N ILE A 69 9.35 6.78 16.93
CA ILE A 69 9.31 5.34 17.17
C ILE A 69 7.91 4.89 17.63
N ASP A 70 7.31 5.63 18.57
CA ASP A 70 5.97 5.34 19.09
C ASP A 70 4.92 5.40 17.98
N LEU A 71 5.03 6.38 17.08
CA LEU A 71 4.16 6.46 15.90
C LEU A 71 4.35 5.25 14.97
N GLN A 72 5.59 4.84 14.71
CA GLN A 72 5.86 3.67 13.87
C GLN A 72 5.33 2.38 14.50
N LEU A 73 5.55 2.17 15.80
CA LEU A 73 5.02 1.03 16.54
C LEU A 73 3.49 1.03 16.55
N HIS A 74 2.87 2.19 16.77
CA HIS A 74 1.42 2.35 16.73
C HIS A 74 0.84 1.98 15.36
N GLU A 75 1.41 2.51 14.29
CA GLU A 75 0.99 2.19 12.92
C GLU A 75 1.18 0.71 12.59
N LEU A 76 2.30 0.11 12.98
CA LEU A 76 2.53 -1.32 12.76
C LEU A 76 1.53 -2.18 13.53
N ASN A 77 1.24 -1.84 14.78
CA ASN A 77 0.27 -2.58 15.60
C ASN A 77 -1.16 -2.40 15.10
N SER A 78 -1.51 -1.20 14.62
CA SER A 78 -2.83 -0.94 14.04
C SER A 78 -3.03 -1.64 12.69
N ARG A 79 -1.98 -1.74 11.86
CA ARG A 79 -2.07 -2.34 10.52
C ARG A 79 -1.96 -3.86 10.50
N PHE A 80 -1.26 -4.42 11.48
CA PHE A 80 -1.04 -5.85 11.65
C PHE A 80 -1.53 -6.28 13.03
N ASP A 81 -2.83 -6.06 13.24
CA ASP A 81 -3.56 -6.62 14.37
C ASP A 81 -3.70 -8.15 14.21
N VAL A 82 -4.35 -8.78 15.18
CA VAL A 82 -4.54 -10.24 15.17
C VAL A 82 -5.25 -10.70 13.89
N VAL A 83 -6.33 -10.02 13.51
CA VAL A 83 -7.18 -10.38 12.37
C VAL A 83 -6.43 -10.25 11.05
N THR A 84 -5.80 -9.11 10.79
CA THR A 84 -5.04 -8.86 9.56
C THR A 84 -3.83 -9.78 9.45
N SER A 85 -3.19 -10.11 10.57
CA SER A 85 -2.08 -11.06 10.63
C SER A 85 -2.53 -12.48 10.27
N ASP A 86 -3.63 -12.94 10.87
CA ASP A 86 -4.21 -14.26 10.59
C ASP A 86 -4.67 -14.37 9.13
N LEU A 87 -5.29 -13.31 8.60
CA LEU A 87 -5.68 -13.21 7.19
C LEU A 87 -4.47 -13.36 6.26
N LEU A 88 -3.40 -12.61 6.48
CA LEU A 88 -2.17 -12.68 5.66
C LEU A 88 -1.47 -14.04 5.79
N LEU A 89 -1.50 -14.65 6.97
CA LEU A 89 -0.96 -15.99 7.19
C LEU A 89 -1.77 -17.04 6.42
N GLY A 90 -3.10 -16.98 6.48
CA GLY A 90 -3.97 -17.87 5.72
C GLY A 90 -3.76 -17.73 4.20
N MET A 91 -3.57 -16.50 3.71
CA MET A 91 -3.25 -16.24 2.30
C MET A 91 -1.91 -16.85 1.89
N ALA A 92 -0.90 -16.79 2.77
CA ALA A 92 0.42 -17.37 2.50
C ALA A 92 0.41 -18.90 2.46
N CYS A 93 -0.59 -19.57 3.04
CA CYS A 93 -0.68 -21.03 3.06
C CYS A 93 -1.00 -21.65 1.70
N LEU A 94 -1.57 -20.89 0.75
CA LEU A 94 -1.78 -21.34 -0.63
C LEU A 94 -0.59 -21.04 -1.56
N ASN A 95 0.51 -20.47 -1.03
CA ASN A 95 1.68 -20.13 -1.83
C ASN A 95 2.30 -21.40 -2.46
N PRO A 96 2.41 -21.49 -3.80
CA PRO A 96 2.90 -22.71 -4.46
C PRO A 96 4.43 -22.89 -4.39
N ILE A 97 5.17 -21.87 -3.93
CA ILE A 97 6.64 -21.94 -3.79
C ILE A 97 7.04 -23.17 -2.96
N ASP A 98 8.11 -23.84 -3.41
CA ASP A 98 8.67 -25.03 -2.79
C ASP A 98 7.64 -26.14 -2.55
N SER A 99 6.76 -26.38 -3.53
CA SER A 99 5.73 -27.43 -3.46
C SER A 99 4.74 -27.22 -2.31
N PHE A 100 4.25 -25.99 -2.17
CA PHE A 100 3.31 -25.59 -1.12
C PHE A 100 3.85 -25.88 0.30
N VAL A 101 5.11 -25.54 0.57
CA VAL A 101 5.77 -25.84 1.85
C VAL A 101 5.03 -25.22 3.06
N ASN A 102 4.38 -24.07 2.86
CA ASN A 102 3.67 -23.33 3.90
C ASN A 102 2.19 -23.74 4.05
N TYR A 103 1.76 -24.81 3.37
CA TYR A 103 0.37 -25.27 3.40
C TYR A 103 -0.05 -25.69 4.81
N ASP A 104 -1.13 -25.06 5.29
CA ASP A 104 -1.77 -25.33 6.56
C ASP A 104 -3.28 -25.23 6.35
N LYS A 105 -3.95 -26.38 6.38
CA LYS A 105 -5.38 -26.50 6.09
C LYS A 105 -6.21 -25.65 7.06
N ASP A 106 -5.89 -25.69 8.35
CA ASP A 106 -6.68 -25.01 9.38
C ASP A 106 -6.61 -23.50 9.23
N ARG A 107 -5.44 -22.96 8.83
CA ARG A 107 -5.30 -21.53 8.52
C ARG A 107 -6.05 -21.11 7.26
N ILE A 108 -6.10 -21.96 6.24
CA ILE A 108 -6.85 -21.69 5.02
C ILE A 108 -8.37 -21.74 5.32
N MET A 109 -8.81 -22.66 6.17
CA MET A 109 -10.20 -22.72 6.63
C MET A 109 -10.58 -21.46 7.40
N LYS A 110 -9.74 -21.00 8.34
CA LYS A 110 -9.93 -19.72 9.03
C LYS A 110 -9.96 -18.52 8.08
N LEU A 111 -9.15 -18.53 7.03
CA LEU A 111 -9.20 -17.50 5.99
C LEU A 111 -10.59 -17.41 5.35
N ALA A 112 -11.20 -18.54 5.04
CA ALA A 112 -12.53 -18.59 4.42
C ALA A 112 -13.63 -18.06 5.36
N GLU A 113 -13.51 -18.28 6.68
CA GLU A 113 -14.44 -17.77 7.68
C GLU A 113 -14.52 -16.23 7.71
N TYR A 114 -13.48 -15.52 7.28
CA TYR A 114 -13.51 -14.05 7.14
C TYR A 114 -14.40 -13.56 5.98
N TYR A 115 -14.86 -14.46 5.10
CA TYR A 115 -15.68 -14.12 3.94
C TYR A 115 -17.03 -14.87 3.96
N PRO A 116 -17.90 -14.61 4.97
CA PRO A 116 -19.16 -15.36 5.15
C PRO A 116 -20.16 -15.20 3.98
N ASN A 117 -20.05 -14.11 3.21
CA ASN A 117 -20.86 -13.91 2.00
C ASN A 117 -20.44 -14.85 0.85
N GLU A 118 -19.17 -15.23 0.82
CA GLU A 118 -18.61 -16.09 -0.22
C GLU A 118 -18.64 -17.57 0.21
N PHE A 119 -18.40 -17.83 1.50
CA PHE A 119 -18.34 -19.15 2.11
C PHE A 119 -19.41 -19.31 3.20
N ASP A 120 -20.53 -19.93 2.82
CA ASP A 120 -21.50 -20.46 3.78
C ASP A 120 -21.02 -21.80 4.37
N ASP A 121 -21.74 -22.33 5.37
CA ASP A 121 -21.38 -23.57 6.07
C ASP A 121 -21.20 -24.77 5.12
N ASN A 122 -21.97 -24.85 4.04
CA ASN A 122 -21.87 -25.92 3.06
C ASN A 122 -20.59 -25.76 2.23
N LYS A 123 -20.32 -24.54 1.74
CA LYS A 123 -19.10 -24.23 0.99
C LYS A 123 -17.84 -24.37 1.83
N LEU A 124 -17.89 -24.11 3.14
CA LEU A 124 -16.77 -24.38 4.05
C LEU A 124 -16.50 -25.89 4.14
N ARG A 125 -17.55 -26.71 4.21
CA ARG A 125 -17.39 -28.18 4.19
C ARG A 125 -16.80 -28.66 2.86
N ASP A 126 -17.29 -28.14 1.74
CA ASP A 126 -16.81 -28.47 0.41
C ASP A 126 -15.36 -28.02 0.19
N LEU A 127 -15.02 -26.80 0.64
CA LEU A 127 -13.65 -26.28 0.64
C LEU A 127 -12.72 -27.21 1.43
N SER A 128 -13.13 -27.65 2.62
CA SER A 128 -12.34 -28.55 3.46
C SER A 128 -12.01 -29.86 2.72
N PHE A 129 -12.99 -30.43 2.02
CA PHE A 129 -12.78 -31.64 1.21
C PHE A 129 -11.90 -31.37 -0.03
N GLN A 130 -12.13 -30.24 -0.71
CA GLN A 130 -11.32 -29.83 -1.85
C GLN A 130 -9.86 -29.66 -1.45
N LEU A 131 -9.59 -29.04 -0.29
CA LEU A 131 -8.24 -28.83 0.23
C LEU A 131 -7.48 -30.13 0.45
N ASP A 132 -8.13 -31.16 1.01
CA ASP A 132 -7.51 -32.48 1.23
C ASP A 132 -7.05 -33.12 -0.08
N SER A 133 -7.88 -33.05 -1.10
CA SER A 133 -7.57 -33.67 -2.40
C SER A 133 -6.61 -32.81 -3.23
N PHE A 134 -6.76 -31.48 -3.18
CA PHE A 134 -5.95 -30.53 -3.92
C PHE A 134 -4.48 -30.62 -3.53
N ILE A 135 -4.16 -30.64 -2.24
CA ILE A 135 -2.75 -30.62 -1.82
C ILE A 135 -2.01 -31.89 -2.24
N VAL A 136 -2.70 -33.03 -2.24
CA VAL A 136 -2.15 -34.30 -2.74
C VAL A 136 -1.85 -34.19 -4.23
N TYR A 137 -2.83 -33.74 -5.03
CA TYR A 137 -2.63 -33.53 -6.47
C TYR A 137 -1.51 -32.51 -6.75
N ALA A 138 -1.51 -31.38 -6.05
CA ALA A 138 -0.63 -30.27 -6.34
C ALA A 138 0.85 -30.60 -6.08
N ARG A 139 1.11 -31.43 -5.07
CA ARG A 139 2.47 -31.90 -4.73
C ARG A 139 2.95 -33.07 -5.58
N MET A 140 2.13 -33.64 -6.47
CA MET A 140 2.58 -34.74 -7.33
C MET A 140 3.64 -34.28 -8.33
N PRO A 141 4.66 -35.10 -8.65
CA PRO A 141 5.72 -34.74 -9.61
C PRO A 141 5.25 -34.51 -11.05
N HIS A 142 3.99 -34.85 -11.37
CA HIS A 142 3.39 -34.69 -12.70
C HIS A 142 2.25 -33.66 -12.68
N SER A 143 2.07 -32.96 -11.56
CA SER A 143 1.03 -31.94 -11.43
C SER A 143 1.33 -30.75 -12.34
N LYS A 144 0.32 -29.93 -12.61
CA LYS A 144 0.50 -28.69 -13.37
C LYS A 144 1.10 -27.56 -12.52
N PHE A 145 1.28 -27.76 -11.21
CA PHE A 145 1.70 -26.73 -10.25
C PHE A 145 3.19 -26.80 -9.88
N ILE A 146 4.03 -27.36 -10.75
CA ILE A 146 5.47 -27.52 -10.50
C ILE A 146 6.20 -26.20 -10.79
N ASN A 147 7.13 -25.82 -9.90
CA ASN A 147 8.03 -24.67 -10.06
C ASN A 147 7.34 -23.31 -10.28
N LEU A 148 6.14 -23.12 -9.71
CA LEU A 148 5.45 -21.83 -9.75
C LEU A 148 6.15 -20.81 -8.84
N LYS A 149 6.24 -19.55 -9.29
CA LYS A 149 6.96 -18.48 -8.57
C LYS A 149 6.07 -17.72 -7.60
N GLY A 150 4.76 -17.97 -7.60
CA GLY A 150 3.85 -17.40 -6.62
C GLY A 150 2.37 -17.52 -6.98
N MET A 151 1.54 -16.79 -6.26
CA MET A 151 0.07 -16.86 -6.36
C MET A 151 -0.48 -16.47 -7.74
N LYS A 152 0.17 -15.55 -8.47
CA LYS A 152 -0.23 -15.17 -9.83
C LYS A 152 -0.14 -16.37 -10.76
N ASP A 153 1.00 -17.06 -10.74
CA ASP A 153 1.24 -18.23 -11.58
C ASP A 153 0.26 -19.36 -11.23
N LEU A 154 -0.03 -19.55 -9.95
CA LEU A 154 -1.06 -20.50 -9.50
C LEU A 154 -2.43 -20.19 -10.12
N ALA A 155 -2.87 -18.93 -10.06
CA ALA A 155 -4.15 -18.52 -10.64
C ALA A 155 -4.22 -18.75 -12.15
N ILE A 156 -3.14 -18.40 -12.87
CA ILE A 156 -3.04 -18.59 -14.33
C ILE A 156 -3.13 -20.08 -14.67
N VAL A 157 -2.32 -20.92 -14.03
CA VAL A 157 -2.34 -22.37 -14.30
C VAL A 157 -3.70 -22.98 -13.98
N MET A 158 -4.34 -22.59 -12.87
CA MET A 158 -5.68 -23.09 -12.54
C MET A 158 -6.70 -22.77 -13.64
N ALA A 159 -6.66 -21.56 -14.19
CA ALA A 159 -7.56 -21.14 -15.26
C ALA A 159 -7.25 -21.84 -16.60
N GLU A 160 -5.99 -21.87 -17.03
CA GLU A 160 -5.59 -22.47 -18.31
C GLU A 160 -5.86 -23.97 -18.37
N THR A 161 -5.72 -24.66 -17.23
CA THR A 161 -5.91 -26.11 -17.13
C THR A 161 -7.35 -26.51 -16.78
N LYS A 162 -8.27 -25.54 -16.68
CA LYS A 162 -9.67 -25.72 -16.24
C LYS A 162 -9.82 -26.32 -14.83
N LEU A 163 -8.75 -26.29 -14.04
CA LEU A 163 -8.73 -26.74 -12.66
C LEU A 163 -9.46 -25.76 -11.72
N ASP A 164 -9.72 -24.54 -12.18
CA ASP A 164 -10.62 -23.59 -11.53
C ASP A 164 -12.06 -24.10 -11.39
N GLN A 165 -12.51 -24.98 -12.27
CA GLN A 165 -13.84 -25.60 -12.19
C GLN A 165 -13.84 -26.76 -11.17
N THR A 166 -12.77 -27.55 -11.14
CA THR A 166 -12.62 -28.69 -10.21
C THR A 166 -12.40 -28.22 -8.77
N TRP A 167 -11.55 -27.19 -8.60
CA TRP A 167 -11.16 -26.65 -7.29
C TRP A 167 -11.72 -25.23 -7.12
N CYS A 168 -13.02 -25.06 -7.39
CA CYS A 168 -13.67 -23.75 -7.44
C CYS A 168 -13.52 -22.92 -6.15
N HIS A 169 -13.59 -23.55 -4.98
CA HIS A 169 -13.47 -22.86 -3.70
C HIS A 169 -12.03 -22.42 -3.42
N ILE A 170 -11.05 -23.26 -3.78
CA ILE A 170 -9.63 -22.91 -3.68
C ILE A 170 -9.28 -21.78 -4.64
N TYR A 171 -9.79 -21.85 -5.87
CA TYR A 171 -9.57 -20.80 -6.86
C TYR A 171 -10.18 -19.46 -6.41
N LEU A 172 -11.35 -19.49 -5.76
CA LEU A 172 -11.95 -18.30 -5.16
C LEU A 172 -11.04 -17.68 -4.09
N LEU A 173 -10.46 -18.49 -3.20
CA LEU A 173 -9.48 -17.99 -2.21
C LEU A 173 -8.22 -17.41 -2.86
N VAL A 174 -7.73 -18.02 -3.94
CA VAL A 174 -6.60 -17.48 -4.71
C VAL A 174 -6.96 -16.10 -5.29
N LYS A 175 -8.15 -15.93 -5.86
CA LYS A 175 -8.63 -14.63 -6.36
C LYS A 175 -8.71 -13.59 -5.25
N LEU A 176 -9.32 -13.94 -4.12
CA LEU A 176 -9.44 -13.03 -2.96
C LEU A 176 -8.06 -12.57 -2.47
N THR A 177 -7.10 -13.50 -2.43
CA THR A 177 -5.71 -13.22 -2.05
C THR A 177 -5.03 -12.23 -3.01
N LEU A 178 -5.29 -12.34 -4.32
CA LEU A 178 -4.73 -11.44 -5.32
C LEU A 178 -5.40 -10.05 -5.32
N ILE A 179 -6.69 -9.96 -4.99
CA ILE A 179 -7.46 -8.71 -4.99
C ILE A 179 -7.20 -7.88 -3.73
N LEU A 180 -7.02 -8.52 -2.58
CA LEU A 180 -6.93 -7.82 -1.30
C LEU A 180 -5.81 -6.75 -1.24
N PRO A 181 -4.57 -7.00 -1.71
CA PRO A 181 -3.53 -5.97 -1.73
C PRO A 181 -3.93 -4.75 -2.58
N VAL A 182 -4.59 -4.99 -3.71
CA VAL A 182 -5.04 -3.95 -4.64
C VAL A 182 -6.15 -3.10 -4.02
N ALA A 183 -7.14 -3.76 -3.41
CA ALA A 183 -8.22 -3.07 -2.69
C ALA A 183 -7.67 -2.21 -1.56
N THR A 184 -6.76 -2.77 -0.74
CA THR A 184 -6.12 -2.08 0.38
C THR A 184 -5.34 -0.83 -0.10
N ALA A 185 -4.57 -0.97 -1.17
CA ALA A 185 -3.80 0.15 -1.74
C ALA A 185 -4.71 1.24 -2.31
N SER A 186 -5.80 0.86 -2.98
CA SER A 186 -6.78 1.77 -3.58
C SER A 186 -7.48 2.62 -2.52
N VAL A 187 -7.92 1.99 -1.43
CA VAL A 187 -8.54 2.67 -0.28
C VAL A 187 -7.56 3.68 0.33
N LYS A 188 -6.31 3.28 0.62
CA LYS A 188 -5.30 4.19 1.18
C LYS A 188 -5.02 5.38 0.26
N ARG A 189 -4.94 5.16 -1.05
CA ARG A 189 -4.75 6.23 -2.06
C ARG A 189 -5.92 7.21 -2.05
N ALA A 190 -7.15 6.72 -1.97
CA ALA A 190 -8.34 7.57 -1.90
C ALA A 190 -8.33 8.44 -0.63
N PHE A 191 -8.04 7.86 0.54
CA PHE A 191 -7.94 8.61 1.80
C PHE A 191 -6.80 9.64 1.78
N SER A 192 -5.64 9.30 1.21
CA SER A 192 -4.53 10.24 1.05
C SER A 192 -4.92 11.41 0.15
N SER A 193 -5.55 11.12 -0.99
CA SER A 193 -6.06 12.14 -1.92
C SER A 193 -7.08 13.04 -1.23
N MET A 194 -7.99 12.47 -0.43
CA MET A 194 -8.97 13.22 0.34
C MET A 194 -8.32 14.16 1.34
N LYS A 195 -7.29 13.70 2.06
CA LYS A 195 -6.56 14.52 3.03
C LYS A 195 -5.86 15.69 2.34
N LEU A 196 -5.24 15.45 1.19
CA LEU A 196 -4.59 16.50 0.39
C LEU A 196 -5.62 17.54 -0.08
N ILE A 197 -6.71 17.11 -0.73
CA ILE A 197 -7.78 18.01 -1.22
C ILE A 197 -8.34 18.87 -0.08
N LYS A 198 -8.64 18.27 1.08
CA LYS A 198 -9.17 19.00 2.25
C LYS A 198 -8.15 19.97 2.84
N SER A 199 -6.86 19.59 2.88
CA SER A 199 -5.78 20.43 3.39
C SER A 199 -5.50 21.63 2.48
N ASP A 200 -5.50 21.43 1.17
CA ASP A 200 -5.19 22.47 0.18
C ASP A 200 -6.33 23.48 0.04
N LEU A 201 -7.58 23.03 0.15
CA LEU A 201 -8.75 23.88 -0.04
C LEU A 201 -9.24 24.56 1.25
N ARG A 202 -8.66 24.22 2.42
CA ARG A 202 -8.84 24.85 3.75
C ARG A 202 -10.28 25.28 4.13
N ASN A 203 -11.33 24.60 3.65
CA ASN A 203 -12.73 24.98 3.89
C ASN A 203 -13.69 23.77 3.92
N SER A 204 -14.88 23.95 4.49
CA SER A 204 -15.98 22.98 4.45
C SER A 204 -16.47 22.81 3.00
N ILE A 205 -15.95 21.79 2.33
CA ILE A 205 -16.33 21.41 0.97
C ILE A 205 -17.62 20.58 1.00
N ASN A 206 -18.52 20.84 0.06
CA ASN A 206 -19.69 19.98 -0.18
C ASN A 206 -19.27 18.60 -0.70
N GLU A 207 -19.97 17.54 -0.29
CA GLU A 207 -19.64 16.14 -0.58
C GLU A 207 -19.59 15.86 -2.09
N GLU A 208 -20.52 16.39 -2.87
CA GLU A 208 -20.54 16.22 -4.33
C GLU A 208 -19.27 16.74 -5.00
N PHE A 209 -18.79 17.91 -4.54
CA PHE A 209 -17.56 18.51 -5.07
C PHE A 209 -16.32 17.73 -4.65
N LEU A 210 -16.27 17.24 -3.40
CA LEU A 210 -15.20 16.38 -2.92
C LEU A 210 -15.10 15.09 -3.75
N ASN A 211 -16.24 14.45 -4.01
CA ASN A 211 -16.32 13.22 -4.80
C ASN A 211 -15.80 13.45 -6.22
N GLY A 212 -16.19 14.56 -6.86
CA GLY A 212 -15.66 14.94 -8.18
C GLY A 212 -14.14 15.11 -8.17
N CYS A 213 -13.57 15.79 -7.18
CA CYS A 213 -12.12 15.98 -7.06
C CYS A 213 -11.36 14.68 -6.73
N LEU A 214 -11.97 13.77 -5.96
CA LEU A 214 -11.39 12.48 -5.61
C LEU A 214 -11.27 11.58 -6.83
N VAL A 215 -12.35 11.45 -7.61
CA VAL A 215 -12.35 10.67 -8.84
C VAL A 215 -11.29 11.19 -9.81
N CYS A 216 -11.20 12.51 -10.00
CA CYS A 216 -10.17 13.12 -10.85
C CYS A 216 -8.73 12.86 -10.35
N ASN A 217 -8.50 12.82 -9.04
CA ASN A 217 -7.18 12.56 -8.47
C ASN A 217 -6.78 11.09 -8.53
N ILE A 218 -7.70 10.18 -8.23
CA ILE A 218 -7.46 8.74 -8.24
C ILE A 218 -7.22 8.27 -9.67
N GLU A 219 -8.05 8.73 -10.61
CA GLU A 219 -8.00 8.36 -12.02
C GLU A 219 -7.23 9.36 -12.87
N ARG A 220 -6.31 10.12 -12.27
CA ARG A 220 -5.59 11.22 -12.95
C ARG A 220 -4.92 10.79 -14.25
N LYS A 221 -4.48 9.52 -14.36
CA LYS A 221 -3.91 8.97 -15.59
C LYS A 221 -4.95 8.83 -16.70
N VAL A 222 -6.14 8.31 -16.39
CA VAL A 222 -7.25 8.16 -17.35
C VAL A 222 -7.73 9.55 -17.78
N PHE A 223 -7.92 10.47 -16.83
CA PHE A 223 -8.29 11.86 -17.14
C PHE A 223 -7.23 12.60 -17.96
N ALA A 224 -5.94 12.34 -17.73
CA ALA A 224 -4.89 12.93 -18.54
C ALA A 224 -4.97 12.47 -20.01
N THR A 225 -5.31 11.21 -20.25
CA THR A 225 -5.52 10.67 -21.60
C THR A 225 -6.76 11.28 -22.27
N VAL A 226 -7.90 11.33 -21.57
CA VAL A 226 -9.14 11.92 -22.10
C VAL A 226 -8.98 13.42 -22.37
N LEU A 227 -8.31 14.17 -21.50
CA LEU A 227 -8.01 15.60 -21.73
C LEU A 227 -7.08 15.82 -22.92
N LEU A 228 -6.10 14.93 -23.15
CA LEU A 228 -5.24 14.97 -24.33
C LEU A 228 -6.05 14.75 -25.62
N ASP A 229 -7.05 13.89 -25.60
CA ASP A 229 -7.89 13.58 -26.77
C ASP A 229 -9.02 14.62 -26.98
N GLU A 230 -9.58 15.19 -25.91
CA GLU A 230 -10.51 16.33 -25.97
C GLU A 230 -9.82 17.63 -26.41
N LEU A 231 -8.57 17.88 -26.00
CA LEU A 231 -7.80 19.05 -26.44
C LEU A 231 -7.42 18.96 -27.92
N LYS A 232 -7.22 17.75 -28.47
CA LYS A 232 -7.03 17.53 -29.92
C LYS A 232 -8.31 17.81 -30.73
N SER A 233 -9.50 17.67 -30.14
CA SER A 233 -10.79 17.88 -30.83
C SER A 233 -11.39 19.29 -30.64
N ARG A 234 -10.94 20.06 -29.64
CA ARG A 234 -11.50 21.39 -29.29
C ARG A 234 -10.62 22.59 -29.63
N GLU A 235 -9.73 22.49 -30.62
CA GLU A 235 -8.95 23.65 -31.09
C GLU A 235 -9.73 24.67 -31.95
N LYS A 236 -11.07 24.73 -31.80
CA LYS A 236 -11.89 25.85 -32.33
C LYS A 236 -12.94 26.27 -31.31
N LYS A 237 -12.79 27.52 -30.82
CA LYS A 237 -13.71 28.35 -30.02
C LYS A 237 -13.55 28.26 -28.49
N CYS A 238 -12.67 29.10 -27.92
CA CYS A 238 -13.07 29.96 -26.80
C CYS A 238 -11.97 31.01 -26.48
N THR A 239 -12.01 32.19 -27.10
CA THR A 239 -11.10 33.33 -26.80
C THR A 239 -11.74 34.43 -25.94
N LYS A 240 -12.88 34.19 -25.29
CA LYS A 240 -13.67 35.28 -24.67
C LYS A 240 -14.24 35.03 -23.26
N CYS A 241 -13.57 34.23 -22.40
CA CYS A 241 -13.99 34.13 -21.00
C CYS A 241 -12.86 34.45 -20.01
N ARG A 242 -13.01 35.55 -19.26
CA ARG A 242 -12.12 35.98 -18.16
C ARG A 242 -12.06 35.00 -16.97
N LYS A 243 -12.87 33.94 -16.97
CA LYS A 243 -12.80 32.84 -15.96
C LYS A 243 -11.72 31.78 -16.27
N CYS A 244 -11.04 31.85 -17.42
CA CYS A 244 -9.97 30.91 -17.76
C CYS A 244 -8.59 31.24 -17.15
N SER A 245 -8.48 32.23 -16.25
CA SER A 245 -7.19 32.57 -15.62
C SER A 245 -6.66 31.49 -14.67
N ASN A 246 -7.51 30.59 -14.15
CA ASN A 246 -7.09 29.46 -13.32
C ASN A 246 -6.65 28.23 -14.13
N TYR A 247 -6.98 28.15 -15.42
CA TYR A 247 -6.52 27.04 -16.29
C TYR A 247 -5.11 27.26 -16.85
N MET A 248 -4.64 28.52 -16.89
CA MET A 248 -3.24 28.84 -17.24
C MET A 248 -2.25 28.41 -16.14
N TRP A 249 -2.69 28.39 -14.86
CA TRP A 249 -1.86 27.89 -13.75
C TRP A 249 -1.61 26.38 -13.84
N TRP A 250 -2.58 25.60 -14.35
CA TRP A 250 -2.41 24.15 -14.55
C TRP A 250 -1.46 23.81 -15.70
N ARG A 251 -1.38 24.64 -16.76
CA ARG A 251 -0.41 24.47 -17.86
C ARG A 251 1.04 24.62 -17.37
N HIS A 252 1.33 25.60 -16.52
CA HIS A 252 2.66 25.78 -15.95
C HIS A 252 3.04 24.70 -14.92
N LEU A 253 2.06 24.16 -14.18
CA LEU A 253 2.27 23.05 -13.24
C LEU A 253 2.53 21.71 -13.96
N LEU A 254 1.94 21.49 -15.13
CA LEU A 254 2.17 20.31 -15.98
C LEU A 254 3.45 20.42 -16.82
N GLU A 255 3.85 21.62 -17.25
CA GLU A 255 5.15 21.81 -17.93
C GLU A 255 6.33 21.73 -16.95
N GLY A 256 6.17 22.17 -15.69
CA GLY A 256 7.19 22.00 -14.64
C GLY A 256 7.49 20.55 -14.26
N PHE A 257 6.59 19.60 -14.57
CA PHE A 257 6.77 18.17 -14.28
C PHE A 257 7.35 17.36 -15.46
N LYS A 258 7.64 18.00 -16.61
CA LYS A 258 8.29 17.35 -17.76
C LYS A 258 9.81 17.15 -17.62
N ILE A 259 10.41 17.45 -16.46
CA ILE A 259 11.88 17.39 -16.27
C ILE A 259 12.37 16.10 -15.56
N LEU A 260 11.51 15.14 -15.19
CA LEU A 260 11.98 13.87 -14.61
C LEU A 260 11.45 12.61 -15.31
N GLU A 261 12.34 12.12 -16.18
CA GLU A 261 12.60 10.77 -16.69
C GLU A 261 11.66 10.08 -17.71
N PRO A 262 12.21 9.61 -18.88
CA PRO A 262 11.44 8.98 -19.97
C PRO A 262 11.24 7.46 -19.84
N THR A 263 11.70 6.81 -18.77
CA THR A 263 11.84 5.34 -18.69
C THR A 263 10.58 4.56 -18.25
N LYS A 264 9.41 5.22 -18.17
CA LYS A 264 8.15 4.56 -17.75
C LYS A 264 7.08 4.44 -18.86
N ARG A 265 7.44 4.71 -20.12
CA ARG A 265 6.52 4.54 -21.26
C ARG A 265 6.37 3.08 -21.70
N GLU A 266 7.42 2.26 -21.61
CA GLU A 266 7.38 0.86 -22.07
C GLU A 266 6.49 -0.05 -21.19
N TRP A 267 6.26 0.30 -19.93
CA TRP A 267 5.41 -0.50 -19.01
C TRP A 267 3.90 -0.30 -19.22
N ALA A 268 3.48 0.80 -19.87
CA ALA A 268 2.07 1.07 -20.11
C ALA A 268 1.58 0.36 -21.39
N ASP A 269 2.42 0.32 -22.43
CA ASP A 269 2.06 -0.28 -23.72
C ASP A 269 1.97 -1.82 -23.63
N GLN A 270 2.69 -2.45 -22.69
CA GLN A 270 2.66 -3.90 -22.49
C GLN A 270 1.38 -4.40 -21.76
N ILE A 271 0.73 -3.54 -20.96
CA ILE A 271 -0.50 -3.86 -20.24
C ILE A 271 -1.74 -3.64 -21.13
N SER A 272 -1.70 -2.68 -22.06
CA SER A 272 -2.81 -2.42 -22.98
C SER A 272 -2.97 -3.48 -24.08
N LEU A 273 -1.94 -4.26 -24.39
CA LEU A 273 -2.01 -5.33 -25.40
C LEU A 273 -2.54 -6.67 -24.87
N GLU A 274 -2.49 -6.92 -23.56
CA GLU A 274 -2.99 -8.18 -22.95
C GLU A 274 -4.50 -8.18 -22.65
N PHE A 275 -5.19 -7.03 -22.72
CA PHE A 275 -6.62 -6.91 -22.39
C PHE A 275 -7.57 -6.95 -23.59
N GLN A 276 -7.09 -7.35 -24.77
CA GLN A 276 -7.88 -7.32 -26.03
C GLN A 276 -8.39 -8.68 -26.54
N TRP A 277 -8.45 -9.71 -25.69
CA TRP A 277 -9.11 -10.98 -26.05
C TRP A 277 -10.11 -11.43 -24.98
N SER A 278 -11.32 -10.85 -25.02
CA SER A 278 -12.58 -11.55 -24.78
C SER A 278 -13.76 -10.69 -25.25
N GLU A 279 -13.98 -10.66 -26.56
CA GLU A 279 -15.35 -10.66 -27.13
C GLU A 279 -15.65 -12.09 -27.58
#